data_AF-A0A5B0G181-F1
#
_entry.id   AF-A0A5B0G181-F1
#
_cell.length_a   1.000
_cell.length_b   1.000
_cell.length_c   1.000
_cell.angle_alpha   90.00
_cell.angle_beta   90.00
_cell.angle_gamma   90.00
#
_symmetry.space_group_name_H-M   'P 1'
#
loop_
_entity.id
_entity.type
_entity.pdbx_description
1 polymer ?
#
loop_
_entity_poly.entity_id
_entity_poly.type
_entity_poly.pdbx_seq_one_letter_code
_entity_poly.pdbx_strand_id
1 'polypeptide(L)'
;MHELVLNGIGGCTIAEAKANISYAEVLAWSAYRDKYGTLNLGRRLDLAAAIIAQQVNRGAGGKADLLDFMPNAERQPIDMEQAIEEWK
;
A
#
# COMPACT_ATOMS: atom_id res chain seq x y z
N MET A 1 11.38 7.64 -8.93
CA MET A 1 11.14 9.06 -9.27
C MET A 1 9.89 9.33 -10.09
N HIS A 2 9.66 8.62 -11.19
CA HIS A 2 8.46 8.83 -12.02
C HIS A 2 7.15 8.72 -11.22
N GLU A 3 7.18 7.99 -10.10
CA GLU A 3 6.10 7.87 -9.12
C GLU A 3 5.55 9.22 -8.59
N LEU A 4 6.39 10.24 -8.33
CA LEU A 4 5.90 11.57 -7.92
C LEU A 4 5.10 12.22 -9.04
N VAL A 5 5.64 12.15 -10.26
CA VAL A 5 5.00 12.68 -11.48
C VAL A 5 3.69 11.96 -11.78
N LEU A 6 3.67 10.62 -11.66
CA LEU A 6 2.46 9.81 -11.83
C LEU A 6 1.37 10.14 -10.80
N ASN A 7 1.75 10.68 -9.64
CA ASN A 7 0.82 11.16 -8.63
C ASN A 7 0.53 12.67 -8.75
N GLY A 8 0.87 13.29 -9.88
CA GLY A 8 0.58 14.71 -10.15
C GLY A 8 1.44 15.70 -9.36
N ILE A 9 2.53 15.25 -8.73
CA ILE A 9 3.42 16.10 -7.94
C ILE A 9 4.52 16.65 -8.86
N GLY A 10 4.72 17.97 -8.83
CA GLY A 10 5.84 18.64 -9.51
C GLY A 10 5.55 19.16 -10.93
N GLY A 11 4.39 18.87 -11.52
CA GLY A 11 3.89 19.52 -12.75
C GLY A 11 4.74 19.35 -14.02
N CYS A 12 5.77 18.50 -13.98
CA CYS A 12 6.67 18.22 -15.09
C CYS A 12 6.45 16.81 -15.64
N THR A 13 6.98 16.53 -16.82
CA THR A 13 6.97 15.19 -17.41
C THR A 13 7.94 14.25 -16.68
N ILE A 14 7.77 12.94 -16.87
CA ILE A 14 8.69 11.93 -16.33
C ILE A 14 10.12 12.15 -16.85
N ALA A 15 10.27 12.59 -18.10
CA ALA A 15 11.57 12.83 -18.71
C ALA A 15 12.28 14.03 -18.05
N GLU A 16 11.56 15.15 -17.88
CA GLU A 16 12.09 16.34 -17.22
C GLU A 16 12.44 16.07 -15.75
N ALA A 17 11.58 15.34 -15.03
CA ALA A 17 11.86 14.95 -13.65
C ALA A 17 13.12 14.08 -13.53
N LYS A 18 13.37 13.18 -14.49
CA LYS A 18 14.59 12.37 -14.52
C LYS A 18 15.83 13.19 -14.87
N ALA A 19 15.69 14.18 -15.74
CA ALA A 19 16.81 15.02 -16.16
C ALA A 19 17.24 16.03 -15.08
N ASN A 20 16.29 16.53 -14.29
CA ASN A 20 16.53 17.62 -13.34
C ASN A 20 16.79 17.17 -11.90
N ILE A 21 16.52 15.91 -11.56
CA ILE A 21 16.67 15.46 -10.18
C ILE A 21 18.14 15.31 -9.77
N SER A 22 18.48 15.84 -8.59
CA SER A 22 19.79 15.67 -7.98
C SER A 22 19.93 14.31 -7.28
N TYR A 23 21.18 13.87 -7.13
CA TYR A 23 21.49 12.63 -6.41
C TYR A 23 20.99 12.64 -4.95
N ALA A 24 21.10 13.78 -4.26
CA ALA A 24 20.65 13.92 -2.88
C ALA A 24 19.12 13.72 -2.75
N GLU A 25 18.34 14.24 -3.70
CA GLU A 25 16.88 14.05 -3.74
C GLU A 25 16.51 12.59 -4.00
N VAL A 26 17.25 11.87 -4.84
CA VAL A 26 17.05 10.43 -5.04
C VAL A 26 17.27 9.66 -3.74
N LEU A 27 18.33 9.99 -2.99
CA LEU A 27 18.61 9.34 -1.70
C LEU A 27 17.54 9.63 -0.65
N ALA A 28 17.13 10.89 -0.53
CA ALA A 28 16.04 11.28 0.37
C ALA A 28 14.73 10.55 0.02
N TRP A 29 14.45 10.42 -1.28
CA TRP A 29 13.30 9.68 -1.77
C TRP A 29 13.38 8.18 -1.46
N SER A 30 14.55 7.56 -1.65
CA SER A 30 14.75 6.15 -1.30
C SER A 30 14.45 5.91 0.18
N ALA A 31 15.02 6.72 1.07
CA ALA A 31 14.80 6.60 2.50
C ALA A 31 13.33 6.80 2.90
N TYR A 32 12.62 7.73 2.25
CA TYR A 32 11.19 7.89 2.43
C TYR A 32 10.42 6.62 2.01
N ARG A 33 10.74 6.09 0.83
CA ARG A 33 10.04 4.92 0.27
C ARG A 33 10.29 3.66 1.08
N ASP A 34 11.49 3.49 1.63
CA ASP A 34 11.81 2.35 2.50
C ASP A 34 11.03 2.41 3.82
N LYS A 35 10.80 3.63 4.35
CA LYS A 35 10.06 3.83 5.60
C LYS A 35 8.55 3.77 5.45
N TYR A 36 8.01 4.34 4.37
CA TYR A 36 6.56 4.59 4.22
C TYR A 36 5.93 3.83 3.04
N GLY A 37 6.73 3.14 2.23
CA GLY A 37 6.29 2.49 1.01
C GLY A 37 6.08 3.46 -0.16
N THR A 38 5.53 2.92 -1.24
CA THR A 38 5.20 3.66 -2.46
C THR A 38 4.10 4.71 -2.22
N LEU A 39 4.11 5.81 -2.95
CA LEU A 39 2.98 6.72 -3.14
C LEU A 39 1.93 6.12 -4.09
N ASN A 40 1.62 4.84 -3.95
CA ASN A 40 0.58 4.22 -4.75
C ASN A 40 -0.78 4.66 -4.19
N LEU A 41 -1.42 5.62 -4.85
CA LEU A 41 -2.75 6.09 -4.49
C LEU A 41 -3.79 4.96 -4.52
N GLY A 42 -3.69 4.04 -5.48
CA GLY A 42 -4.56 2.86 -5.56
C GLY A 42 -4.51 2.01 -4.30
N ARG A 43 -3.31 1.68 -3.81
CA ARG A 43 -3.16 0.95 -2.53
C ARG A 43 -3.78 1.69 -1.34
N ARG A 44 -3.67 3.02 -1.30
CA ARG A 44 -4.27 3.83 -0.22
C ARG A 44 -5.80 3.86 -0.30
N LEU A 45 -6.34 3.95 -1.51
CA LEU A 45 -7.78 3.87 -1.73
C LEU A 45 -8.33 2.48 -1.40
N ASP A 46 -7.62 1.42 -1.79
CA ASP A 46 -7.98 0.04 -1.44
C ASP A 46 -8.02 -0.14 0.08
N LEU A 47 -7.01 0.39 0.81
CA LEU A 47 -7.01 0.35 2.27
C LEU A 47 -8.19 1.12 2.88
N ALA A 48 -8.49 2.32 2.38
CA ALA A 48 -9.60 3.13 2.88
C ALA A 48 -10.95 2.42 2.65
N ALA A 49 -11.14 1.85 1.46
CA ALA A 49 -12.33 1.08 1.12
C ALA A 49 -12.46 -0.18 1.99
N ALA A 50 -11.35 -0.90 2.22
CA ALA A 50 -11.31 -2.08 3.07
C ALA A 50 -11.68 -1.76 4.53
N ILE A 51 -11.19 -0.64 5.08
CA ILE A 51 -11.57 -0.20 6.44
C ILE A 51 -13.09 0.01 6.52
N ILE A 52 -13.67 0.71 5.55
CA ILE A 52 -15.12 0.96 5.50
C ILE A 52 -15.89 -0.37 5.41
N ALA A 53 -15.50 -1.25 4.49
CA ALA A 53 -16.13 -2.55 4.30
C ALA A 53 -16.06 -3.42 5.57
N GLN A 54 -14.91 -3.41 6.26
CA GLN A 54 -14.73 -4.15 7.51
C GLN A 54 -15.64 -3.59 8.62
N GLN A 55 -15.77 -2.27 8.76
CA GLN A 55 -16.67 -1.69 9.76
C GLN A 55 -18.14 -2.08 9.48
N VAL A 56 -18.56 -2.06 8.21
CA VAL A 56 -19.90 -2.51 7.80
C VAL A 56 -20.09 -4.00 8.11
N ASN A 57 -19.10 -4.84 7.78
CA ASN A 57 -19.13 -6.27 8.07
C ASN A 57 -19.28 -6.55 9.57
N ARG A 58 -18.47 -5.90 10.41
CA ARG A 58 -18.53 -6.01 11.88
C ARG A 58 -19.87 -5.51 12.44
N GLY A 59 -20.38 -4.40 11.92
CA GLY A 59 -21.69 -3.86 12.30
C GLY A 59 -22.84 -4.82 12.00
N ALA A 60 -22.69 -5.65 10.97
CA ALA A 60 -23.65 -6.71 10.62
C ALA A 60 -23.38 -8.06 11.34
N GLY A 61 -22.46 -8.11 12.30
CA GLY A 61 -22.10 -9.32 13.05
C GLY A 61 -21.09 -10.24 12.34
N GLY A 62 -20.51 -9.79 11.22
CA GLY A 62 -19.45 -10.49 10.51
C GLY A 62 -18.11 -10.47 11.24
N LYS A 63 -17.23 -11.41 10.87
CA LYS A 63 -15.91 -11.61 11.48
C LYS A 63 -14.76 -11.52 10.47
N ALA A 64 -15.01 -10.95 9.29
CA ALA A 64 -14.00 -10.85 8.24
C ALA A 64 -12.81 -9.97 8.70
N ASP A 65 -11.61 -10.38 8.32
CA ASP A 65 -10.39 -9.61 8.52
C ASP A 65 -10.32 -8.45 7.53
N LEU A 66 -9.50 -7.44 7.81
CA LEU A 66 -9.29 -6.30 6.91
C LEU A 66 -8.75 -6.78 5.55
N LEU A 67 -7.85 -7.76 5.57
CA LEU A 67 -7.20 -8.29 4.37
C LEU A 67 -8.19 -9.03 3.45
N ASP A 68 -9.32 -9.52 3.97
CA ASP A 68 -10.36 -10.16 3.14
C ASP A 68 -11.02 -9.15 2.17
N PHE A 69 -10.89 -7.84 2.45
CA PHE A 69 -11.37 -6.76 1.59
C PHE A 69 -10.24 -6.11 0.76
N MET A 70 -9.03 -6.67 0.78
CA MET A 70 -7.87 -6.16 0.05
C MET A 70 -7.30 -7.24 -0.88
N PRO A 71 -7.86 -7.43 -2.09
CA PRO A 71 -7.54 -8.59 -2.95
C PRO A 71 -6.08 -8.68 -3.38
N ASN A 72 -5.36 -7.56 -3.41
CA ASN A 72 -3.95 -7.48 -3.79
C ASN A 72 -3.01 -7.37 -2.58
N ALA A 73 -3.50 -7.50 -1.36
CA ALA A 73 -2.66 -7.47 -0.17
C ALA A 73 -2.07 -8.86 0.09
N GLU A 74 -0.76 -8.91 0.31
CA GLU A 74 -0.10 -10.13 0.75
C GLU A 74 -0.46 -10.42 2.20
N ARG A 75 -0.99 -11.62 2.46
CA ARG A 75 -1.11 -12.15 3.82
C ARG A 75 0.26 -12.67 4.22
N GLN A 76 0.70 -12.33 5.44
CA GLN A 76 1.91 -12.97 5.95
C GLN A 76 1.67 -14.48 6.06
N PRO A 77 2.60 -15.32 5.58
CA PRO A 77 2.46 -16.76 5.73
C PRO A 77 2.45 -17.10 7.22
N ILE A 78 1.45 -17.87 7.64
CA ILE A 78 1.39 -18.46 8.98
C ILE A 78 2.32 -19.67 9.02
N ASP A 79 2.84 -19.98 10.20
CA ASP A 79 3.58 -21.22 10.39
C ASP A 79 2.65 -22.45 10.33
N MET A 80 3.24 -23.63 10.22
CA MET A 80 2.49 -24.87 10.04
C MET A 80 1.64 -25.21 11.28
N GLU A 81 2.18 -24.96 12.46
CA GLU A 81 1.51 -25.17 13.73
C GLU A 81 0.25 -24.29 13.87
N GLN A 82 0.34 -23.01 13.50
CA GLN A 82 -0.76 -22.05 13.45
C GLN A 82 -1.82 -22.45 12.42
N ALA A 83 -1.41 -22.92 11.24
CA ALA A 83 -2.35 -23.38 10.22
C ALA A 83 -3.20 -24.59 10.69
N ILE A 84 -2.58 -25.53 11.40
CA ILE A 84 -3.28 -26.70 11.96
C ILE A 84 -4.26 -26.27 13.06
N GLU A 85 -3.94 -25.23 13.83
CA GLU A 85 -4.85 -24.70 14.85
C GLU A 85 -6.07 -24.01 14.22
N GLU A 86 -5.90 -23.27 13.13
CA GLU A 86 -6.99 -22.57 12.43
C GLU A 86 -8.00 -23.53 11.76
N TRP A 87 -7.57 -24.75 11.39
CA TRP A 87 -8.42 -25.75 10.72
C TRP A 87 -9.18 -26.70 11.66
N LYS A 88 -8.91 -26.65 12.96
CA LYS A 88 -9.62 -27.47 13.95
C LYS A 88 -11.02 -26.95 14.25
#